data_AF-A0A7V4LRE0-F1
#
_entry.id   AF-A0A7V4LRE0-F1
#
_cell.length_a   1.000
_cell.length_b   1.000
_cell.length_c   1.000
_cell.angle_alpha   90.00
_cell.angle_beta   90.00
_cell.angle_gamma   90.00
#
_symmetry.space_group_name_H-M   'P 1'
#
loop_
_entity.id
_entity.type
_entity.pdbx_description
1 polymer ?
#
loop_
_entity_poly.entity_id
_entity_poly.type
_entity_poly.pdbx_seq_one_letter_code
_entity_poly.pdbx_strand_id
1 'polypeptide(L)' 'QAREFHKAVPLTGLVVTKLDGTSKGGMVVATQQELGLPVRFIGVGEQADDLQPFDPRAFAEAMFSEPESKD' A
#
# COMPACT_ATOMS: atom_id res chain seq x y z
N GLN A 1 12.70 5.31 -2.97
CA GLN A 1 12.40 6.67 -2.44
C GLN A 1 12.27 6.65 -0.91
N ALA A 2 11.34 5.85 -0.35
CA ALA A 2 11.11 5.78 1.10
C ALA A 2 12.39 5.52 1.91
N ARG A 3 13.27 4.60 1.47
CA ARG A 3 14.58 4.37 2.09
C ARG A 3 15.44 5.62 2.20
N GLU A 4 15.64 6.34 1.09
CA GLU A 4 16.50 7.53 1.07
C GLU A 4 15.91 8.67 1.90
N PHE A 5 14.58 8.79 1.89
CA PHE A 5 13.90 9.76 2.76
C PHE A 5 14.06 9.39 4.24
N HIS A 6 13.95 8.11 4.58
CA HIS A 6 14.12 7.63 5.95
C HIS A 6 15.54 7.86 6.49
N LYS A 7 16.55 7.74 5.63
CA LYS A 7 17.94 8.09 5.98
C LYS A 7 18.12 9.58 6.27
N ALA A 8 17.40 10.44 5.53
CA ALA A 8 17.47 11.89 5.72
C ALA A 8 16.68 12.34 6.96
N VAL A 9 15.50 11.76 7.17
CA VAL A 9 14.60 12.07 8.30
C VAL A 9 13.92 10.78 8.78
N PRO A 10 14.02 10.43 10.08
CA PRO A 10 13.33 9.27 10.63
C PRO A 10 11.81 9.34 10.37
N LEU A 11 11.30 8.30 9.71
CA LEU A 11 9.89 8.13 9.42
C LEU A 11 9.29 7.22 10.49
N THR A 12 8.01 7.40 10.76
CA THR A 12 7.28 6.57 11.74
C THR A 12 6.24 5.67 11.09
N GLY A 13 6.00 5.84 9.79
CA GLY A 13 5.02 5.07 9.03
C GLY A 13 4.87 5.59 7.61
N LEU A 14 4.06 4.89 6.82
CA LEU A 14 3.89 5.11 5.39
C LEU A 14 2.42 5.28 5.02
N VAL A 15 2.17 6.08 3.98
CA VAL A 15 0.91 6.13 3.24
C VAL A 15 1.23 5.76 1.80
N VAL A 16 0.53 4.78 1.24
CA VAL A 16 0.80 4.28 -0.13
C VAL A 16 -0.42 4.51 -1.02
N THR A 17 -0.30 5.39 -2.00
CA THR A 17 -1.39 5.77 -2.91
C THR A 17 -1.26 5.12 -4.29
N LYS A 18 -2.27 5.29 -5.14
CA LYS A 18 -2.31 4.79 -6.53
C LYS A 18 -2.20 3.28 -6.62
N LEU A 19 -2.91 2.59 -5.73
CA LEU A 19 -3.01 1.14 -5.69
C LEU A 19 -4.13 0.60 -6.59
N ASP A 20 -5.01 1.48 -7.07
CA ASP A 20 -5.91 1.19 -8.17
C ASP A 20 -5.13 0.86 -9.45
N GLY A 21 -5.51 -0.24 -10.11
CA GLY A 21 -5.08 -0.57 -11.47
C GLY A 21 -3.63 -1.03 -11.65
N THR A 22 -2.88 -1.36 -10.59
CA THR A 22 -1.47 -1.79 -10.76
C THR A 22 -1.07 -2.96 -9.87
N SER A 23 -0.14 -3.81 -10.35
CA SER A 23 0.51 -4.89 -9.59
C SER A 23 1.42 -4.39 -8.45
N LYS A 24 1.22 -3.15 -7.97
CA LYS A 24 2.05 -2.48 -6.95
C LYS A 24 1.74 -2.96 -5.54
N GLY A 25 0.80 -3.88 -5.36
CA GLY A 25 0.54 -4.51 -4.06
C GLY A 25 1.81 -5.12 -3.44
N GLY A 26 2.63 -5.78 -4.27
CA GLY A 26 3.90 -6.35 -3.83
C GLY A 26 4.93 -5.31 -3.35
N MET A 27 4.86 -4.06 -3.83
CA MET A 27 5.74 -2.97 -3.38
C MET A 27 5.47 -2.60 -1.93
N VAL A 28 4.21 -2.66 -1.48
CA VAL A 28 3.84 -2.38 -0.08
C VAL A 28 4.52 -3.37 0.85
N VAL A 29 4.46 -4.67 0.51
CA VAL A 29 5.09 -5.74 1.27
C VAL A 29 6.62 -5.59 1.27
N ALA A 30 7.23 -5.37 0.10
CA ALA A 30 8.68 -5.21 -0.02
C ALA A 30 9.20 -3.99 0.77
N THR A 31 8.47 -2.87 0.72
CA THR A 31 8.84 -1.65 1.45
C THR A 31 8.74 -1.84 2.96
N GLN A 32 7.71 -2.55 3.44
CA GLN A 32 7.58 -2.88 4.85
C GLN A 32 8.72 -3.80 5.31
N GLN A 33 9.07 -4.82 4.53
CA GLN A 33 10.20 -5.70 4.85
C GLN A 33 11.55 -4.97 4.89
N GLU A 34 11.76 -4.04 3.96
CA GLU A 34 13.00 -3.27 3.87
C GLU A 34 13.16 -2.26 5.02
N LEU A 35 12.08 -1.56 5.38
CA LEU A 35 12.16 -0.40 6.29
C LEU A 35 11.63 -0.67 7.70
N GLY A 36 10.85 -1.74 7.90
CA GLY A 36 10.20 -2.05 9.18
C GLY A 36 9.14 -1.02 9.60
N LEU A 37 8.74 -0.13 8.71
CA LEU A 37 7.78 0.94 9.00
C LEU A 37 6.34 0.48 8.81
N PRO A 38 5.41 0.84 9.71
CA PRO A 38 4.00 0.49 9.55
C PRO A 38 3.37 1.29 8.40
N VAL A 39 2.63 0.60 7.54
CA VAL A 39 1.71 1.25 6.60
C VAL A 39 0.45 1.63 7.37
N ARG A 40 0.07 2.91 7.33
CA ARG A 40 -1.09 3.43 8.07
C ARG A 40 -2.32 3.62 7.19
N PHE A 41 -2.12 4.06 5.95
CA PHE A 41 -3.19 4.32 5.00
C PHE A 41 -2.79 3.87 3.60
N ILE A 42 -3.80 3.54 2.80
CA ILE A 42 -3.68 3.22 1.39
C ILE A 42 -4.67 4.04 0.55
N GLY A 43 -4.24 4.48 -0.62
CA GLY A 43 -5.08 5.16 -1.60
C GLY A 43 -5.36 4.24 -2.78
N VAL A 44 -6.62 3.87 -3.01
CA VAL A 44 -7.06 2.92 -4.03
C VAL A 44 -7.90 3.58 -5.13
N GLY A 45 -7.64 4.86 -5.40
CA GLY A 45 -8.34 5.67 -6.37
C GLY A 45 -7.94 7.14 -6.24
N GLU A 46 -8.71 8.00 -6.90
CA GLU A 46 -8.41 9.44 -7.05
C GLU A 46 -9.37 10.33 -6.22
N GLN A 47 -10.44 9.76 -5.66
CA GLN A 47 -11.41 10.48 -4.84
C GLN A 47 -10.95 10.58 -3.37
N ALA A 48 -11.49 11.55 -2.64
CA ALA A 48 -11.17 11.72 -1.22
C ALA A 48 -11.50 10.47 -0.38
N ASP A 49 -12.60 9.79 -0.73
CA ASP A 49 -13.07 8.57 -0.05
C ASP A 49 -12.23 7.34 -0.42
N ASP A 50 -11.32 7.44 -1.40
CA ASP A 50 -10.44 6.33 -1.80
C ASP A 50 -9.20 6.19 -0.90
N LEU A 51 -9.02 7.10 0.07
CA LEU A 51 -7.99 7.00 1.11
C LEU A 51 -8.55 6.24 2.32
N GLN A 52 -7.98 5.06 2.58
CA GLN A 52 -8.49 4.11 3.56
C GLN A 52 -7.43 3.78 4.61
N PRO A 53 -7.80 3.50 5.88
CA PRO A 53 -6.90 2.85 6.83
C PRO A 53 -6.35 1.54 6.25
N PHE A 54 -5.07 1.25 6.50
CA PHE A 54 -4.47 0.02 6.02
C PHE A 54 -4.89 -1.18 6.88
N ASP A 55 -5.56 -2.16 6.27
CA ASP A 55 -5.82 -3.47 6.83
C ASP A 55 -4.96 -4.52 6.09
N PRO A 56 -3.96 -5.14 6.74
CA PRO A 56 -3.08 -6.10 6.10
C PRO A 56 -3.81 -7.38 5.66
N ARG A 57 -4.89 -7.78 6.33
CA ARG A 57 -5.68 -8.95 5.95
C ARG A 57 -6.48 -8.67 4.69
N ALA A 58 -7.26 -7.59 4.70
CA ALA A 58 -8.04 -7.19 3.53
C ALA A 58 -7.13 -6.93 2.31
N PHE A 59 -5.95 -6.34 2.54
CA PHE A 59 -4.96 -6.12 1.49
C PHE A 59 -4.41 -7.43 0.92
N ALA A 60 -4.06 -8.40 1.77
CA ALA A 60 -3.59 -9.70 1.31
C ALA A 60 -4.68 -10.47 0.55
N GLU A 61 -5.92 -10.47 1.06
CA GLU A 61 -7.07 -11.07 0.37
C GLU A 61 -7.27 -10.46 -1.01
N ALA A 62 -7.26 -9.12 -1.12
CA ALA A 62 -7.38 -8.42 -2.40
C ALA A 62 -6.24 -8.73 -3.39
N MET A 63 -5.02 -9.02 -2.92
CA MET A 63 -3.89 -9.40 -3.80
C MET A 63 -4.03 -10.80 -4.41
N PHE A 64 -4.73 -11.72 -3.74
CA PHE A 64 -4.86 -13.12 -4.17
C PHE A 64 -6.28 -13.48 -4.63
N SER A 65 -7.22 -12.55 -4.58
CA SER A 65 -8.56 -12.75 -5.13
C SER A 65 -8.48 -12.85 -6.65
N GLU A 66 -9.14 -13.85 -7.24
CA GLU A 66 -9.27 -13.93 -8.69
C GLU A 66 -10.07 -12.72 -9.20
N PRO A 67 -9.69 -12.11 -10.33
CA PRO A 67 -10.47 -11.02 -10.89
C PRO A 67 -11.87 -11.56 -11.20
N GLU A 68 -12.91 -10.94 -10.63
CA GLU A 68 -14.29 -11.28 -10.95
C GLU A 68 -14.45 -11.29 -12.48
N SER A 69 -14.87 -12.43 -13.02
CA SER A 69 -15.25 -12.53 -14.42
C SER A 69 -16.43 -11.60 -14.65
N LYS A 70 -16.19 -10.51 -15.37
CA LYS A 70 -17.27 -9.67 -15.89
C LYS A 70 -17.98 -10.49 -16.98
N ASP A 71 -19.09 -11.12 -16.61
CA ASP A 71 -20.11 -11.59 -17.56
C ASP A 71 -20.69 -10.43 -18.37
#